data_AF-A0A7W0TWP5-F1
#
_entry.id   AF-A0A7W0TWP5-F1
#
_cell.length_a   1.000
_cell.length_b   1.000
_cell.length_c   1.000
_cell.angle_alpha   90.00
_cell.angle_beta   90.00
_cell.angle_gamma   90.00
#
_symmetry.space_group_name_H-M   'P 1'
#
loop_
_entity.id
_entity.type
_entity.pdbx_description
1 polymer ?
#
loop_
_entity_poly.entity_id
_entity_poly.type
_entity_poly.pdbx_seq_one_letter_code
_entity_poly.pdbx_strand_id
1 'polypeptide(L)'
;MRSVDAPVLLERFLVAAASTLVGIRIYLALTGYPQIGGHGLHIAHLLWGGLLMLVSLVLLLGFTGRDLRLVVAVVAGAGWGAFFDELGKFITSDVNYFYRPTLSLIYAGFIVLFIAVRSIVTESSPTPRSALAQSLELIQAGVIRGLRPRERDQAIALLARADAANPLVPALELALAQSEVAADHRGGLGDRLRRWVGRHYNRLRQTRAFIPLVVGLVVTQGAVGILDLVMEIVGDPAFLPDSPAFSWSDVLKAISVGLGGALSIAGAIALVRDRWHGWRLIRAGLLVFLLLVQPLSFYSAQLLALSGLTFSLLLFAAVSSVIGNEEAQLQGVNRDGRARTISPSEPRPR
;
A
#
# COMPACT_ATOMS: atom_id res chain seq x y z
N MET A 1 3.51 22.92 5.46
CA MET A 1 4.38 22.49 4.34
C MET A 1 4.66 21.00 4.51
N ARG A 2 4.56 20.19 3.45
CA ARG A 2 4.81 18.74 3.53
C ARG A 2 6.29 18.47 3.28
N SER A 3 6.90 17.57 4.06
CA SER A 3 8.28 17.13 3.81
C SER A 3 8.36 16.32 2.52
N VAL A 4 9.47 16.46 1.80
CA VAL A 4 9.76 15.70 0.56
C VAL A 4 9.74 14.18 0.81
N ASP A 5 10.12 13.74 2.01
CA ASP A 5 10.22 12.31 2.34
C ASP A 5 8.90 11.71 2.85
N ALA A 6 7.88 12.53 3.11
CA ALA A 6 6.64 12.09 3.76
C ALA A 6 6.03 10.82 3.13
N PRO A 7 5.94 10.67 1.79
CA PRO A 7 5.43 9.44 1.17
C PRO A 7 6.24 8.20 1.57
N VAL A 8 7.58 8.28 1.51
CA VAL A 8 8.48 7.16 1.79
C VAL A 8 8.48 6.82 3.28
N LEU A 9 8.44 7.83 4.14
CA LEU A 9 8.41 7.64 5.59
C LEU A 9 7.10 6.96 6.03
N LEU A 10 5.96 7.44 5.53
CA LEU A 10 4.66 6.89 5.88
C LEU A 10 4.46 5.48 5.29
N GLU A 11 4.99 5.20 4.09
CA GLU A 11 5.04 3.83 3.55
C GLU A 11 5.84 2.89 4.47
N ARG A 12 7.05 3.30 4.89
CA ARG A 12 7.89 2.49 5.79
C ARG A 12 7.24 2.28 7.15
N PHE A 13 6.56 3.30 7.68
CA PHE A 13 5.77 3.20 8.91
C PHE A 13 4.69 2.13 8.78
N LEU A 14 3.87 2.18 7.72
CA LEU A 14 2.80 1.21 7.48
C LEU A 14 3.34 -0.22 7.28
N VAL A 15 4.43 -0.37 6.53
CA VAL A 15 5.06 -1.67 6.31
C VAL A 15 5.64 -2.22 7.61
N ALA A 16 6.30 -1.40 8.42
CA ALA A 16 6.84 -1.82 9.72
C ALA A 16 5.71 -2.20 10.70
N ALA A 17 4.62 -1.45 10.72
CA ALA A 17 3.43 -1.75 11.50
C ALA A 17 2.80 -3.09 11.13
N ALA A 18 2.50 -3.30 9.84
CA ALA A 18 1.89 -4.54 9.36
C ALA A 18 2.82 -5.74 9.58
N SER A 19 4.12 -5.58 9.31
CA SER A 19 5.12 -6.65 9.48
C SER A 19 5.27 -7.03 10.95
N THR A 20 5.28 -6.05 11.86
CA THR A 20 5.39 -6.30 13.30
C THR A 20 4.15 -7.03 13.81
N LEU A 21 2.95 -6.59 13.42
CA LEU A 21 1.70 -7.25 13.81
C LEU A 21 1.64 -8.71 13.31
N VAL A 22 1.90 -8.93 12.03
CA VAL A 22 1.90 -10.27 11.44
C VAL A 22 2.98 -11.14 12.09
N GLY A 23 4.17 -10.59 12.33
CA GLY A 23 5.28 -11.27 12.99
C GLY A 23 4.92 -11.72 14.41
N ILE A 24 4.34 -10.83 15.22
CA ILE A 24 3.89 -11.15 16.58
C ILE A 24 2.83 -12.26 16.54
N ARG A 25 1.82 -12.15 15.66
CA ARG A 25 0.75 -13.16 15.57
C ARG A 25 1.25 -14.53 15.13
N ILE A 26 2.14 -14.59 14.15
CA ILE A 26 2.77 -15.85 13.72
C ILE A 26 3.60 -16.43 14.86
N TYR A 27 4.42 -15.60 15.53
CA TYR A 27 5.22 -16.04 16.68
C TYR A 27 4.33 -16.64 17.78
N LEU A 28 3.24 -15.97 18.14
CA LEU A 28 2.32 -16.44 19.16
C LEU A 28 1.58 -17.72 18.74
N ALA A 29 1.18 -17.83 17.48
CA ALA A 29 0.57 -19.05 16.94
C ALA A 29 1.53 -20.25 16.98
N LEU A 30 2.82 -20.04 16.65
CA LEU A 30 3.84 -21.08 16.66
C LEU A 30 4.25 -21.51 18.07
N THR A 31 4.21 -20.59 19.03
CA THR A 31 4.63 -20.84 20.42
C THR A 31 3.48 -21.26 21.34
N GLY A 32 2.25 -21.33 20.83
CA GLY A 32 1.07 -21.74 21.61
C GLY A 32 0.58 -20.68 22.58
N TYR A 33 0.74 -19.39 22.26
CA TYR A 33 0.35 -18.25 23.09
C TYR A 33 0.98 -18.27 24.51
N PRO A 34 2.32 -18.29 24.61
CA PRO A 34 2.99 -18.27 25.90
C PRO A 34 2.65 -16.98 26.65
N GLN A 35 2.22 -17.11 27.89
CA GLN A 35 1.99 -15.94 28.74
C GLN A 35 3.33 -15.38 29.21
N ILE A 36 3.67 -14.17 28.77
CA ILE A 36 4.80 -13.41 29.30
C ILE A 36 4.28 -12.59 30.49
N GLY A 37 4.54 -13.08 31.70
CA GLY A 37 4.05 -12.53 32.96
C GLY A 37 3.44 -13.61 33.85
N GLY A 38 4.00 -13.79 35.05
CA GLY A 38 3.52 -14.70 36.08
C GLY A 38 3.13 -13.93 37.35
N HIS A 39 2.22 -14.50 38.15
CA HIS A 39 1.77 -13.97 39.45
C HIS A 39 1.06 -12.59 39.39
N GLY A 40 0.19 -12.39 38.40
CA GLY A 40 -0.69 -11.20 38.32
C GLY A 40 -0.08 -9.98 37.62
N LEU A 41 1.15 -10.08 37.11
CA LEU A 41 1.84 -8.99 36.40
C LEU A 41 2.02 -9.38 34.92
N HIS A 42 1.01 -9.09 34.10
CA HIS A 42 1.11 -9.19 32.64
C HIS A 42 1.66 -7.89 32.06
N ILE A 43 2.91 -7.92 31.59
CA ILE A 43 3.46 -6.81 30.79
C ILE A 43 2.88 -6.96 29.39
N ALA A 44 1.80 -6.23 29.10
CA ALA A 44 1.19 -6.25 27.78
C ALA A 44 2.20 -5.78 26.71
N HIS A 45 2.19 -6.39 25.52
CA HIS A 45 2.99 -5.90 24.39
C HIS A 45 2.61 -4.46 24.01
N LEU A 46 1.45 -4.00 24.47
CA LEU A 46 0.99 -2.62 24.45
C LEU A 46 1.99 -1.64 25.11
N LEU A 47 2.65 -2.04 26.20
CA LEU A 47 3.69 -1.21 26.85
C LEU A 47 4.93 -1.09 25.96
N TRP A 48 5.38 -2.19 25.36
CA TRP A 48 6.50 -2.19 24.43
C TRP A 48 6.17 -1.38 23.17
N GLY A 49 4.95 -1.52 22.64
CA GLY A 49 4.46 -0.71 21.53
C GLY A 49 4.46 0.78 21.86
N GLY A 50 3.93 1.15 23.03
CA GLY A 50 3.96 2.51 23.57
C GLY A 50 5.39 3.05 23.76
N LEU A 51 6.30 2.22 24.29
CA LEU A 51 7.69 2.59 24.49
C LEU A 51 8.41 2.85 23.16
N LEU A 52 8.23 2.00 22.14
CA LEU A 52 8.81 2.21 20.82
C LEU A 52 8.27 3.50 20.17
N MET A 53 6.98 3.79 20.33
CA MET A 53 6.40 5.06 19.89
C MET A 53 6.98 6.25 20.66
N LEU A 54 7.16 6.14 21.99
CA LEU A 54 7.81 7.17 22.81
C LEU A 54 9.26 7.43 22.38
N VAL A 55 10.05 6.37 22.18
CA VAL A 55 11.42 6.46 21.66
C VAL A 55 11.42 7.17 20.32
N SER A 56 10.46 6.87 19.45
CA SER A 56 10.33 7.54 18.15
C SER A 56 10.03 9.03 18.28
N LEU A 57 9.19 9.42 19.23
CA LEU A 57 8.91 10.84 19.54
C LEU A 57 10.16 11.54 20.09
N VAL A 58 10.89 10.91 21.01
CA VAL A 58 12.15 11.46 21.56
C VAL A 58 13.19 11.64 20.45
N LEU A 59 13.34 10.66 19.55
CA LEU A 59 14.23 10.76 18.40
C LEU A 59 13.81 11.86 17.43
N LEU A 60 12.50 12.03 17.18
CA LEU A 60 11.99 13.06 16.30
C LEU A 60 12.16 14.48 16.89
N LEU A 61 12.01 14.64 18.20
CA LEU A 61 12.15 15.92 18.90
C LEU A 61 13.60 16.30 19.19
N GLY A 62 14.45 15.30 19.47
CA GLY A 62 15.85 15.50 19.83
C GLY A 62 16.79 15.72 18.64
N PHE A 63 16.39 15.31 17.42
CA PHE A 63 17.28 15.31 16.27
C PHE A 63 16.58 15.79 14.98
N THR A 64 17.29 16.61 14.21
CA THR A 64 16.81 17.14 12.91
C THR A 64 17.28 16.30 11.71
N GLY A 65 18.01 15.21 11.96
CA GLY A 65 18.65 14.41 10.91
C GLY A 65 17.64 13.71 9.98
N ARG A 66 17.75 13.97 8.67
CA ARG A 66 16.88 13.38 7.64
C ARG A 66 16.95 11.85 7.60
N ASP A 67 18.14 11.28 7.80
CA ASP A 67 18.33 9.82 7.85
C ASP A 67 17.72 9.18 9.10
N LEU A 68 17.72 9.91 10.22
CA LEU A 68 17.08 9.44 11.44
C LEU A 68 15.55 9.33 11.27
N ARG A 69 14.93 10.20 10.46
CA ARG A 69 13.48 10.12 10.18
C ARG A 69 13.09 8.76 9.61
N LEU A 70 13.96 8.09 8.84
CA LEU A 70 13.71 6.74 8.35
C LEU A 70 13.68 5.70 9.48
N VAL A 71 14.60 5.83 10.45
CA VAL A 71 14.62 4.98 11.65
C VAL A 71 13.37 5.25 12.48
N VAL A 72 13.05 6.53 12.72
CA VAL A 72 11.84 6.96 13.42
C VAL A 72 10.59 6.36 12.79
N ALA A 73 10.45 6.41 11.47
CA ALA A 73 9.29 5.84 10.78
C ALA A 73 9.17 4.32 11.01
N VAL A 74 10.29 3.59 10.94
CA VAL A 74 10.31 2.14 11.17
C VAL A 74 10.01 1.79 12.63
N VAL A 75 10.66 2.47 13.58
CA VAL A 75 10.47 2.23 15.02
C VAL A 75 9.07 2.63 15.46
N ALA A 76 8.54 3.76 14.97
CA ALA A 76 7.18 4.19 15.25
C ALA A 76 6.16 3.21 14.66
N GLY A 77 6.41 2.75 13.43
CA GLY A 77 5.56 1.75 12.78
C GLY A 77 5.55 0.44 13.55
N ALA A 78 6.72 -0.07 13.92
CA ALA A 78 6.83 -1.28 14.73
C ALA A 78 6.13 -1.12 16.10
N GLY A 79 6.34 0.01 16.77
CA GLY A 79 5.67 0.34 18.02
C GLY A 79 4.16 0.39 17.89
N TRP A 80 3.65 1.06 16.86
CA TRP A 80 2.23 1.11 16.57
C TRP A 80 1.66 -0.27 16.24
N GLY A 81 2.35 -1.07 15.42
CA GLY A 81 1.94 -2.44 15.08
C GLY A 81 1.85 -3.36 16.31
N ALA A 82 2.84 -3.30 17.20
CA ALA A 82 2.83 -4.05 18.45
C ALA A 82 1.75 -3.57 19.43
N PHE A 83 1.51 -2.25 19.49
CA PHE A 83 0.42 -1.67 20.27
C PHE A 83 -0.96 -2.13 19.75
N PHE A 84 -1.15 -2.06 18.43
CA PHE A 84 -2.39 -2.37 17.76
C PHE A 84 -2.71 -3.88 17.78
N ASP A 85 -1.69 -4.74 17.91
CA ASP A 85 -1.89 -6.18 18.07
C ASP A 85 -2.71 -6.52 19.32
N GLU A 86 -2.51 -5.79 20.41
CA GLU A 86 -3.16 -6.06 21.70
C GLU A 86 -4.58 -5.49 21.78
N LEU A 87 -5.10 -4.81 20.74
CA LEU A 87 -6.45 -4.25 20.72
C LEU A 87 -7.53 -5.29 21.06
N GLY A 88 -7.39 -6.52 20.58
CA GLY A 88 -8.34 -7.60 20.86
C GLY A 88 -8.56 -7.83 22.36
N LYS A 89 -7.49 -7.72 23.17
CA LYS A 89 -7.56 -7.85 24.63
C LYS A 89 -8.29 -6.69 25.30
N PHE A 90 -8.41 -5.52 24.67
CA PHE A 90 -8.98 -4.34 25.35
C PHE A 90 -10.33 -3.90 24.77
N ILE A 91 -10.81 -4.59 23.73
CA ILE A 91 -12.13 -4.32 23.13
C ILE A 91 -13.26 -4.96 23.96
N THR A 92 -13.03 -6.11 24.59
CA THR A 92 -14.03 -6.79 25.43
C THR A 92 -13.83 -6.42 26.91
N SER A 93 -14.92 -6.28 27.66
CA SER A 93 -14.90 -6.11 29.12
C SER A 93 -14.07 -7.16 29.86
N ASP A 94 -13.96 -8.36 29.27
CA ASP A 94 -13.38 -9.54 29.92
C ASP A 94 -11.92 -9.82 29.51
N VAL A 95 -11.28 -8.88 28.82
CA VAL A 95 -9.89 -8.97 28.35
C VAL A 95 -9.59 -10.23 27.53
N ASN A 96 -10.43 -10.52 26.53
CA ASN A 96 -10.40 -11.79 25.80
C ASN A 96 -9.51 -11.74 24.55
N TYR A 97 -8.37 -12.45 24.60
CA TYR A 97 -7.44 -12.59 23.47
C TYR A 97 -8.04 -13.28 22.23
N PHE A 98 -9.03 -14.15 22.42
CA PHE A 98 -9.68 -14.95 21.39
C PHE A 98 -11.00 -14.36 20.92
N TYR A 99 -11.25 -13.07 21.18
CA TYR A 99 -12.41 -12.37 20.65
C TYR A 99 -12.37 -12.45 19.11
N ARG A 100 -13.24 -13.29 18.52
CA ARG A 100 -13.23 -13.63 17.08
C ARG A 100 -13.11 -12.42 16.15
N PRO A 101 -13.75 -11.26 16.40
CA PRO A 101 -13.61 -10.07 15.55
C PRO A 101 -12.23 -9.41 15.54
N THR A 102 -11.30 -9.77 16.42
CA THR A 102 -10.04 -9.05 16.63
C THR A 102 -9.27 -8.82 15.33
N LEU A 103 -9.03 -9.86 14.52
CA LEU A 103 -8.27 -9.72 13.27
C LEU A 103 -9.04 -8.92 12.20
N SER A 104 -10.37 -9.02 12.17
CA SER A 104 -11.21 -8.22 11.28
C SER A 104 -11.14 -6.73 11.64
N LEU A 105 -11.22 -6.39 12.93
CA LEU A 105 -11.11 -5.02 13.43
C LEU A 105 -9.71 -4.46 13.22
N ILE A 106 -8.68 -5.27 13.45
CA ILE A 106 -7.30 -4.90 13.15
C ILE A 106 -7.15 -4.53 11.67
N TYR A 107 -7.63 -5.40 10.78
CA TYR A 107 -7.53 -5.17 9.34
C TYR A 107 -8.30 -3.91 8.90
N ALA A 108 -9.53 -3.72 9.41
CA ALA A 108 -10.30 -2.49 9.17
C ALA A 108 -9.57 -1.24 9.67
N GLY A 109 -8.95 -1.31 10.84
CA GLY A 109 -8.10 -0.24 11.38
C GLY A 109 -6.92 0.11 10.48
N PHE A 110 -6.24 -0.90 9.92
CA PHE A 110 -5.18 -0.69 8.92
C PHE A 110 -5.70 -0.06 7.63
N ILE A 111 -6.90 -0.43 7.17
CA ILE A 111 -7.53 0.23 6.01
C ILE A 111 -7.76 1.71 6.30
N VAL A 112 -8.38 2.04 7.44
CA VAL A 112 -8.65 3.43 7.85
C VAL A 112 -7.35 4.21 7.97
N LEU A 113 -6.33 3.64 8.61
CA LEU A 113 -5.01 4.25 8.73
C LEU A 113 -4.37 4.47 7.35
N PHE A 114 -4.44 3.48 6.46
CA PHE A 114 -3.92 3.60 5.09
C PHE A 114 -4.61 4.73 4.32
N ILE A 115 -5.95 4.84 4.41
CA ILE A 115 -6.73 5.90 3.78
C ILE A 115 -6.35 7.27 4.37
N ALA A 116 -6.22 7.37 5.70
CA ALA A 116 -5.81 8.60 6.37
C ALA A 116 -4.40 9.04 5.97
N VAL A 117 -3.44 8.11 5.94
CA VAL A 117 -2.08 8.37 5.45
C VAL A 117 -2.12 8.83 3.98
N ARG A 118 -2.88 8.13 3.14
CA ARG A 118 -2.96 8.45 1.71
C ARG A 118 -3.62 9.80 1.45
N SER A 119 -4.66 10.17 2.19
CA SER A 119 -5.31 11.48 2.05
C SER A 119 -4.35 12.61 2.42
N ILE A 120 -3.47 12.40 3.40
CA ILE A 120 -2.41 13.35 3.77
C ILE A 120 -1.32 13.42 2.70
N VAL A 121 -0.97 12.30 2.07
CA VAL A 121 0.15 12.21 1.11
C VAL A 121 -0.25 12.59 -0.32
N THR A 122 -1.53 12.57 -0.66
CA THR A 122 -2.04 12.73 -2.04
C THR A 122 -1.34 13.89 -2.77
N GLU A 123 -0.79 13.57 -3.95
CA GLU A 123 0.02 14.47 -4.76
C GLU A 123 -0.73 15.75 -5.08
N SER A 124 -0.35 16.83 -4.39
CA SER A 124 -0.68 18.18 -4.80
C SER A 124 0.61 18.78 -5.34
N SER A 125 0.58 19.30 -6.57
CA SER A 125 1.71 20.04 -7.13
C SER A 125 2.16 21.08 -6.09
N PRO A 126 3.42 21.06 -5.64
CA PRO A 126 3.87 21.96 -4.58
C PRO A 126 3.72 23.39 -5.08
N THR A 127 3.13 24.26 -4.25
CA THR A 127 3.08 25.69 -4.54
C THR A 127 4.52 26.23 -4.67
N PRO A 128 4.75 27.34 -5.41
CA PRO A 128 6.11 27.88 -5.60
C PRO A 128 6.86 28.10 -4.27
N ARG A 129 6.17 28.56 -3.22
CA ARG A 129 6.72 28.70 -1.86
C ARG A 129 7.08 27.35 -1.23
N SER A 130 6.23 26.35 -1.39
CA SER A 130 6.47 25.00 -0.87
C SER A 130 7.63 24.31 -1.61
N ALA A 131 7.74 24.53 -2.92
CA ALA A 131 8.82 24.00 -3.74
C ALA A 131 10.18 24.58 -3.33
N LEU A 132 10.26 25.91 -3.12
CA LEU A 132 11.45 26.58 -2.61
C LEU A 132 11.90 26.00 -1.27
N ALA A 133 10.98 25.91 -0.31
CA ALA A 133 11.32 25.41 1.02
C ALA A 133 11.69 23.91 1.01
N GLN A 134 11.10 23.11 0.12
CA GLN A 134 11.45 21.69 -0.05
C GLN A 134 12.85 21.52 -0.67
N SER A 135 13.22 22.41 -1.60
CA SER A 135 14.57 22.47 -2.16
C SER A 135 15.60 22.83 -1.07
N LEU A 136 15.29 23.82 -0.23
CA LEU A 136 16.11 24.18 0.93
C LEU A 136 16.29 22.99 1.90
N GLU A 137 15.22 22.23 2.19
CA GLU A 137 15.28 21.03 3.04
C GLU A 137 16.24 19.95 2.47
N LEU A 138 16.27 19.79 1.14
CA LEU A 138 17.21 18.87 0.47
C LEU A 138 18.65 19.38 0.58
N ILE A 139 18.89 20.66 0.30
CA ILE A 139 20.22 21.28 0.36
C ILE A 139 20.78 21.21 1.79
N GLN A 140 19.96 21.54 2.80
CA GLN A 140 20.34 21.45 4.21
C GLN A 140 20.76 20.03 4.60
N ALA A 141 20.05 19.00 4.13
CA ALA A 141 20.42 17.61 4.39
C ALA A 141 21.76 17.23 3.73
N GLY A 142 22.14 17.90 2.63
CA GLY A 142 23.41 17.73 1.96
C GLY A 142 24.61 18.34 2.70
N VAL A 143 24.39 19.32 3.58
CA VAL A 143 25.48 20.00 4.31
C VAL A 143 26.28 19.02 5.20
N ILE A 144 25.62 18.03 5.79
CA ILE A 144 26.25 17.12 6.76
C ILE A 144 26.95 15.93 6.08
N ARG A 145 26.38 15.42 4.97
CA ARG A 145 26.78 14.13 4.37
C ARG A 145 27.07 14.19 2.85
N GLY A 146 27.01 15.38 2.26
CA GLY A 146 26.96 15.60 0.81
C GLY A 146 25.59 15.27 0.21
N LEU A 147 25.27 15.87 -0.95
CA LEU A 147 24.01 15.60 -1.64
C LEU A 147 24.10 14.30 -2.44
N ARG A 148 23.13 13.41 -2.30
CA ARG A 148 23.02 12.25 -3.20
C ARG A 148 22.61 12.72 -4.60
N PRO A 149 23.01 12.02 -5.68
CA PRO A 149 22.66 12.43 -7.05
C PRO A 149 21.16 12.68 -7.24
N ARG A 150 20.32 11.77 -6.74
CA ARG A 150 18.86 11.91 -6.82
C ARG A 150 18.32 13.10 -6.02
N GLU A 151 18.93 13.44 -4.89
CA GLU A 151 18.51 14.57 -4.06
C GLU A 151 18.86 15.89 -4.73
N ARG A 152 20.02 15.95 -5.39
CA ARG A 152 20.41 17.09 -6.21
C ARG A 152 19.44 17.31 -7.37
N ASP A 153 19.16 16.26 -8.13
CA ASP A 153 18.22 16.33 -9.26
C ASP A 153 16.82 16.78 -8.80
N GLN A 154 16.35 16.26 -7.66
CA GLN A 154 15.08 16.69 -7.05
C GLN A 154 15.12 18.14 -6.58
N ALA A 155 16.21 18.58 -5.94
CA ALA A 155 16.35 19.95 -5.46
C ALA A 155 16.33 20.95 -6.62
N ILE A 156 17.00 20.63 -7.73
CA ILE A 156 16.96 21.41 -8.98
C ILE A 156 15.54 21.45 -9.55
N ALA A 157 14.87 20.29 -9.66
CA ALA A 157 13.52 20.22 -10.19
C ALA A 157 12.48 20.99 -9.34
N LEU A 158 12.68 21.04 -8.03
CA LEU A 158 11.84 21.83 -7.11
C LEU A 158 12.14 23.33 -7.24
N LEU A 159 13.42 23.70 -7.38
CA LEU A 159 13.83 25.09 -7.53
C LEU A 159 13.33 25.70 -8.84
N ALA A 160 13.31 24.91 -9.93
CA ALA A 160 12.70 25.30 -11.20
C ALA A 160 11.18 25.57 -11.12
N ARG A 161 10.51 25.11 -10.06
CA ARG A 161 9.09 25.37 -9.78
C ARG A 161 8.87 26.50 -8.77
N ALA A 162 9.95 27.01 -8.17
CA ALA A 162 9.88 28.12 -7.25
C ALA A 162 9.63 29.43 -8.01
N ASP A 163 9.25 30.46 -7.27
CA ASP A 163 9.11 31.81 -7.81
C ASP A 163 10.49 32.41 -8.07
N ALA A 164 10.84 32.64 -9.34
CA ALA A 164 12.13 33.18 -9.74
C ALA A 164 12.40 34.60 -9.19
N ALA A 165 11.35 35.34 -8.82
CA ALA A 165 11.50 36.65 -8.18
C ALA A 165 11.93 36.56 -6.71
N ASN A 166 11.90 35.37 -6.11
CA ASN A 166 12.29 35.19 -4.72
C ASN A 166 13.82 35.29 -4.58
N PRO A 167 14.34 36.16 -3.69
CA PRO A 167 15.78 36.42 -3.55
C PRO A 167 16.58 35.20 -3.08
N LEU A 168 15.92 34.19 -2.49
CA LEU A 168 16.58 32.96 -2.05
C LEU A 168 16.85 31.99 -3.21
N VAL A 169 16.16 32.12 -4.35
CA VAL A 169 16.35 31.19 -5.48
C VAL A 169 17.78 31.23 -6.01
N PRO A 170 18.36 32.40 -6.36
CA PRO A 170 19.76 32.46 -6.83
C PRO A 170 20.77 31.95 -5.80
N ALA A 171 20.52 32.19 -4.50
CA ALA A 171 21.40 31.72 -3.43
C ALA A 171 21.41 30.18 -3.32
N LEU A 172 20.24 29.55 -3.48
CA LEU A 172 20.13 28.09 -3.45
C LEU A 172 20.67 27.44 -4.74
N GLU A 173 20.54 28.09 -5.89
CA GLU A 173 21.19 27.65 -7.14
C GLU A 173 22.71 27.62 -6.98
N LEU A 174 23.30 28.68 -6.42
CA LEU A 174 24.73 28.75 -6.14
C LEU A 174 25.15 27.65 -5.14
N ALA A 175 24.38 27.46 -4.07
CA ALA A 175 24.66 26.41 -3.08
C ALA A 175 24.62 25.00 -3.70
N LEU A 176 23.67 24.72 -4.59
CA LEU A 176 23.58 23.45 -5.33
C LEU A 176 24.72 23.26 -6.35
N ALA A 177 25.20 24.35 -6.95
CA ALA A 177 26.33 24.31 -7.86
C ALA A 177 27.63 23.98 -7.12
N GLN A 178 27.79 24.47 -5.89
CA GLN A 178 28.99 24.28 -5.06
C GLN A 178 28.95 23.04 -4.18
N SER A 179 27.78 22.42 -3.99
CA SER A 179 27.64 21.23 -3.15
C SER A 179 28.36 20.01 -3.72
N GLU A 180 29.08 19.29 -2.86
CA GLU A 180 29.67 17.99 -3.20
C GLU A 180 28.57 16.93 -3.37
N VAL A 181 28.69 16.16 -4.46
CA VAL A 181 27.80 15.03 -4.71
C VAL A 181 28.40 13.80 -4.04
N ALA A 182 27.79 13.38 -2.93
CA ALA A 182 28.22 12.18 -2.23
C ALA A 182 27.96 10.93 -3.08
N ALA A 183 28.89 9.97 -3.01
CA ALA A 183 28.69 8.66 -3.62
C ALA A 183 27.47 7.98 -2.99
N ASP A 184 26.61 7.41 -3.84
CA ASP A 184 25.37 6.77 -3.40
C ASP A 184 25.71 5.43 -2.71
N HIS A 185 25.66 5.40 -1.38
CA HIS A 185 25.96 4.19 -0.58
C HIS A 185 24.79 3.18 -0.66
N ARG A 186 24.60 2.55 -1.82
CA ARG A 186 23.58 1.50 -2.05
C ARG A 186 24.12 0.09 -1.84
N GLY A 187 24.46 -0.23 -0.60
CA GLY A 187 25.09 -1.51 -0.24
C GLY A 187 24.20 -2.55 0.45
N GLY A 188 23.05 -2.15 0.99
CA GLY A 188 22.29 -2.98 1.94
C GLY A 188 21.69 -4.26 1.36
N LEU A 189 21.50 -5.27 2.23
CA LEU A 189 20.82 -6.52 1.88
C LEU A 189 19.40 -6.27 1.31
N GLY A 190 18.67 -5.31 1.89
CA GLY A 190 17.35 -4.90 1.40
C GLY A 190 17.35 -4.35 -0.03
N ASP A 191 18.39 -3.60 -0.43
CA ASP A 191 18.52 -3.08 -1.80
C ASP A 191 18.84 -4.19 -2.80
N ARG A 192 19.58 -5.22 -2.38
CA ARG A 192 19.82 -6.41 -3.21
C ARG A 192 18.52 -7.18 -3.43
N LEU A 193 17.73 -7.40 -2.37
CA LEU A 193 16.43 -8.05 -2.47
C LEU A 193 15.46 -7.25 -3.35
N ARG A 194 15.32 -5.94 -3.11
CA ARG A 194 14.47 -5.06 -3.94
C ARG A 194 14.88 -5.09 -5.41
N ARG A 195 16.18 -5.02 -5.72
CA ARG A 195 16.67 -5.13 -7.11
C ARG A 195 16.44 -6.51 -7.71
N TRP A 196 16.59 -7.58 -6.92
CA TRP A 196 16.32 -8.95 -7.37
C TRP A 196 14.83 -9.13 -7.69
N VAL A 197 13.94 -8.78 -6.75
CA VAL A 197 12.49 -8.82 -6.95
C VAL A 197 12.08 -7.94 -8.14
N GLY A 198 12.58 -6.71 -8.21
CA GLY A 198 12.27 -5.78 -9.30
C GLY A 198 12.71 -6.29 -10.67
N ARG A 199 13.88 -6.95 -10.77
CA ARG A 199 14.34 -7.57 -12.02
C ARG A 199 13.44 -8.72 -12.45
N HIS A 200 13.08 -9.61 -11.53
CA HIS A 200 12.19 -10.74 -11.84
C HIS A 200 10.79 -10.27 -12.20
N TYR A 201 10.25 -9.32 -11.44
CA TYR A 201 8.97 -8.68 -11.74
C TYR A 201 8.96 -8.04 -13.13
N ASN A 202 10.01 -7.26 -13.48
CA ASN A 202 10.12 -6.63 -14.79
C ASN A 202 10.25 -7.65 -15.92
N ARG A 203 11.01 -8.74 -15.72
CA ARG A 203 11.10 -9.84 -16.70
C ARG A 203 9.74 -10.51 -16.91
N LEU A 204 9.04 -10.84 -15.83
CA LEU A 204 7.72 -11.46 -15.90
C LEU A 204 6.72 -10.54 -16.62
N ARG A 205 6.74 -9.25 -16.31
CA ARG A 205 5.88 -8.23 -16.92
C ARG A 205 6.13 -8.03 -18.42
N GLN A 206 7.34 -8.28 -18.92
CA GLN A 206 7.66 -8.18 -20.34
C GLN A 206 7.17 -9.38 -21.16
N THR A 207 6.70 -10.45 -20.50
CA THR A 207 6.14 -11.60 -21.22
C THR A 207 4.75 -11.27 -21.77
N ARG A 208 4.46 -11.70 -23.00
CA ARG A 208 3.12 -11.56 -23.62
C ARG A 208 2.03 -12.30 -22.83
N ALA A 209 2.42 -13.28 -22.02
CA ALA A 209 1.55 -14.06 -21.16
C ALA A 209 1.16 -13.34 -19.85
N PHE A 210 1.82 -12.24 -19.47
CA PHE A 210 1.58 -11.60 -18.17
C PHE A 210 0.15 -11.12 -17.98
N ILE A 211 -0.38 -10.35 -18.95
CA ILE A 211 -1.75 -9.83 -18.90
C ILE A 211 -2.77 -10.97 -18.84
N PRO A 212 -2.78 -11.95 -19.77
CA PRO A 212 -3.77 -13.03 -19.71
C PRO A 212 -3.61 -13.91 -18.46
N LEU A 213 -2.39 -14.08 -17.93
CA LEU A 213 -2.18 -14.78 -16.65
C LEU A 213 -2.80 -14.02 -15.48
N VAL A 214 -2.54 -12.71 -15.34
CA VAL A 214 -3.08 -11.90 -14.25
C VAL A 214 -4.61 -11.82 -14.34
N VAL A 215 -5.17 -11.56 -15.53
CA VAL A 215 -6.61 -11.55 -15.74
C VAL A 215 -7.21 -12.92 -15.45
N GLY A 216 -6.57 -13.99 -15.94
CA GLY A 216 -6.97 -15.37 -15.67
C GLY A 216 -7.01 -15.65 -14.16
N LEU A 217 -5.97 -15.31 -13.41
CA LEU A 217 -5.93 -15.50 -11.95
C LEU A 217 -7.01 -14.70 -11.22
N VAL A 218 -7.30 -13.46 -11.63
CA VAL A 218 -8.38 -12.65 -11.04
C VAL A 218 -9.76 -13.27 -11.33
N VAL A 219 -9.98 -13.74 -12.57
CA VAL A 219 -11.22 -14.42 -12.95
C VAL A 219 -11.36 -15.74 -12.20
N THR A 220 -10.29 -16.52 -12.08
CA THR A 220 -10.27 -17.77 -11.31
C THR A 220 -10.59 -17.51 -9.85
N GLN A 221 -10.01 -16.49 -9.22
CA GLN A 221 -10.37 -16.10 -7.85
C GLN A 221 -11.86 -15.76 -7.73
N GLY A 222 -12.38 -14.97 -8.66
CA GLY A 222 -13.80 -14.62 -8.69
C GLY A 222 -14.71 -15.83 -8.86
N ALA A 223 -14.37 -16.73 -9.78
CA ALA A 223 -15.12 -17.94 -10.08
C ALA A 223 -15.08 -18.94 -8.92
N VAL A 224 -13.91 -19.16 -8.30
CA VAL A 224 -13.76 -19.99 -7.10
C VAL A 224 -14.57 -19.41 -5.95
N GLY A 225 -14.51 -18.09 -5.71
CA GLY A 225 -15.32 -17.47 -4.68
C GLY A 225 -16.83 -17.65 -4.90
N ILE A 226 -17.31 -17.53 -6.15
CA ILE A 226 -18.72 -17.80 -6.48
C ILE A 226 -19.07 -19.27 -6.30
N LEU A 227 -18.18 -20.19 -6.70
CA LEU A 227 -18.39 -21.62 -6.51
C LEU A 227 -18.47 -21.96 -5.02
N ASP A 228 -17.53 -21.48 -4.21
CA ASP A 228 -17.52 -21.66 -2.75
C ASP A 228 -18.83 -21.15 -2.14
N LEU A 229 -19.30 -19.97 -2.59
CA LEU A 229 -20.58 -19.41 -2.19
C LEU A 229 -21.76 -20.34 -2.53
N VAL A 230 -21.82 -20.86 -3.76
CA VAL A 230 -22.89 -21.79 -4.16
C VAL A 230 -22.86 -23.05 -3.32
N MET A 231 -21.67 -23.60 -3.08
CA MET A 231 -21.49 -24.78 -2.24
C MET A 231 -21.91 -24.52 -0.80
N GLU A 232 -21.62 -23.34 -0.25
CA GLU A 232 -22.04 -22.92 1.09
C GLU A 232 -23.57 -22.80 1.18
N ILE A 233 -24.23 -22.14 0.22
CA ILE A 233 -25.69 -21.99 0.20
C ILE A 233 -26.42 -23.32 0.04
N VAL A 234 -25.92 -24.21 -0.83
CA VAL A 234 -26.57 -25.49 -1.13
C VAL A 234 -26.28 -26.55 -0.06
N GLY A 235 -25.07 -26.54 0.48
CA GLY A 235 -24.57 -27.57 1.39
C GLY A 235 -24.81 -27.28 2.87
N ASP A 236 -24.98 -26.01 3.25
CA ASP A 236 -25.11 -25.63 4.66
C ASP A 236 -26.54 -25.14 5.00
N PRO A 237 -27.32 -25.90 5.80
CA PRO A 237 -28.62 -25.45 6.26
C PRO A 237 -28.54 -24.19 7.13
N ALA A 238 -27.35 -23.78 7.61
CA ALA A 238 -27.13 -22.50 8.30
C ALA A 238 -27.53 -21.27 7.46
N PHE A 239 -27.58 -21.39 6.13
CA PHE A 239 -27.98 -20.27 5.26
C PHE A 239 -29.51 -20.05 5.20
N LEU A 240 -30.31 -20.96 5.77
CA LEU A 240 -31.76 -20.80 5.89
C LEU A 240 -32.07 -19.84 7.06
N PRO A 241 -32.97 -18.84 6.88
CA PRO A 241 -33.29 -17.86 7.93
C PRO A 241 -33.79 -18.47 9.25
N ASP A 242 -34.40 -19.66 9.18
CA ASP A 242 -34.94 -20.37 10.33
C ASP A 242 -33.88 -21.23 11.04
N SER A 243 -32.65 -21.27 10.53
CA SER A 243 -31.57 -22.05 11.12
C SER A 243 -31.03 -21.38 12.38
N PRO A 244 -30.84 -22.11 13.48
CA PRO A 244 -30.22 -21.58 14.69
C PRO A 244 -28.74 -21.18 14.47
N ALA A 245 -28.12 -21.63 13.37
CA ALA A 245 -26.75 -21.28 12.98
C ALA A 245 -26.67 -20.07 12.03
N PHE A 246 -27.81 -19.46 11.68
CA PHE A 246 -27.85 -18.32 10.75
C PHE A 246 -27.05 -17.12 11.27
N SER A 247 -26.21 -16.54 10.42
CA SER A 247 -25.45 -15.33 10.72
C SER A 247 -25.51 -14.31 9.60
N TRP A 248 -25.80 -13.05 9.99
CA TRP A 248 -25.76 -11.90 9.06
C TRP A 248 -24.36 -11.66 8.47
N SER A 249 -23.28 -12.09 9.14
CA SER A 249 -21.93 -12.00 8.59
C SER A 249 -21.76 -12.83 7.32
N ASP A 250 -22.41 -13.98 7.27
CA ASP A 250 -22.23 -14.96 6.20
C ASP A 250 -23.04 -14.54 4.98
N VAL A 251 -24.23 -13.98 5.19
CA VAL A 251 -25.01 -13.29 4.16
C VAL A 251 -24.25 -12.09 3.58
N LEU A 252 -23.66 -11.25 4.43
CA LEU A 252 -22.89 -10.10 3.95
C LEU A 252 -21.64 -10.52 3.18
N LYS A 253 -20.97 -11.59 3.63
CA LYS A 253 -19.81 -12.18 2.94
C LYS A 253 -20.22 -12.72 1.59
N ALA A 254 -21.32 -13.47 1.52
CA ALA A 254 -21.88 -14.00 0.29
C ALA A 254 -22.17 -12.91 -0.75
N ILE A 255 -22.88 -11.86 -0.37
CA ILE A 255 -23.17 -10.73 -1.26
C ILE A 255 -21.87 -10.07 -1.75
N SER A 256 -20.90 -9.88 -0.85
CA SER A 256 -19.62 -9.26 -1.17
C SER A 256 -18.79 -10.11 -2.13
N VAL A 257 -18.74 -11.43 -1.93
CA VAL A 257 -18.05 -12.39 -2.80
C VAL A 257 -18.72 -12.43 -4.17
N GLY A 258 -20.05 -12.50 -4.22
CA GLY A 258 -20.82 -12.46 -5.46
C GLY A 258 -20.56 -11.18 -6.26
N LEU A 259 -20.61 -10.01 -5.61
CA LEU A 259 -20.32 -8.72 -6.24
C LEU A 259 -18.87 -8.64 -6.75
N GLY A 260 -17.89 -9.01 -5.92
CA GLY A 260 -16.47 -8.99 -6.29
C GLY A 260 -16.16 -9.92 -7.45
N GLY A 261 -16.69 -11.15 -7.41
CA GLY A 261 -16.55 -12.13 -8.48
C GLY A 261 -17.21 -11.69 -9.78
N ALA A 262 -18.45 -11.18 -9.71
CA ALA A 262 -19.17 -10.68 -10.87
C ALA A 262 -18.44 -9.50 -11.54
N LEU A 263 -17.91 -8.55 -10.76
CA LEU A 263 -17.13 -7.42 -11.29
C LEU A 263 -15.82 -7.89 -11.95
N SER A 264 -15.12 -8.86 -11.36
CA SER A 264 -13.91 -9.45 -11.94
C SER A 264 -14.18 -10.13 -13.28
N ILE A 265 -15.25 -10.93 -13.37
CA ILE A 265 -15.65 -11.63 -14.61
C ILE A 265 -16.14 -10.62 -15.66
N ALA A 266 -17.02 -9.70 -15.28
CA ALA A 266 -17.52 -8.66 -16.17
C ALA A 266 -16.39 -7.77 -16.70
N GLY A 267 -15.41 -7.45 -15.86
CA GLY A 267 -14.22 -6.71 -16.26
C GLY A 267 -13.36 -7.47 -17.27
N ALA A 268 -13.16 -8.77 -17.09
CA ALA A 268 -12.45 -9.61 -18.06
C ALA A 268 -13.18 -9.70 -19.41
N ILE A 269 -14.51 -9.80 -19.41
CA ILE A 269 -15.32 -9.77 -20.65
C ILE A 269 -15.23 -8.38 -21.30
N ALA A 270 -15.33 -7.32 -20.50
CA ALA A 270 -15.25 -5.95 -20.98
C ALA A 270 -13.90 -5.60 -21.61
N LEU A 271 -12.78 -6.22 -21.16
CA LEU A 271 -11.45 -6.03 -21.75
C LEU A 271 -11.40 -6.31 -23.27
N VAL A 272 -12.29 -7.18 -23.78
CA VAL A 272 -12.35 -7.51 -25.21
C VAL A 272 -12.92 -6.37 -26.04
N ARG A 273 -13.83 -5.56 -25.47
CA ARG A 273 -14.50 -4.44 -26.16
C ARG A 273 -13.86 -3.10 -25.83
N ASP A 274 -13.65 -2.85 -24.54
CA ASP A 274 -13.10 -1.60 -24.02
C ASP A 274 -12.13 -1.91 -22.89
N ARG A 275 -10.84 -1.75 -23.20
CA ARG A 275 -9.73 -2.06 -22.28
C ARG A 275 -9.81 -1.24 -20.99
N TRP A 276 -10.16 0.03 -21.10
CA TRP A 276 -10.19 0.93 -19.95
C TRP A 276 -11.32 0.57 -18.99
N HIS A 277 -12.52 0.37 -19.52
CA HIS A 277 -13.66 -0.07 -18.72
C HIS A 277 -13.42 -1.45 -18.10
N GLY A 278 -12.79 -2.38 -18.85
CA GLY A 278 -12.43 -3.70 -18.33
C GLY A 278 -11.49 -3.64 -17.13
N TRP A 279 -10.41 -2.87 -17.23
CA TRP A 279 -9.48 -2.71 -16.10
C TRP A 279 -10.11 -2.01 -14.90
N ARG A 280 -11.01 -1.04 -15.12
CA ARG A 280 -11.73 -0.36 -14.04
C ARG A 280 -12.60 -1.34 -13.25
N LEU A 281 -13.32 -2.24 -13.94
CA LEU A 281 -14.16 -3.25 -13.31
C LEU A 281 -13.33 -4.33 -12.58
N ILE A 282 -12.24 -4.81 -13.19
CA ILE A 282 -11.30 -5.73 -12.52
C ILE A 282 -10.75 -5.10 -11.23
N ARG A 283 -10.33 -3.84 -11.30
CA ARG A 283 -9.84 -3.11 -10.12
C ARG A 283 -10.93 -2.96 -9.06
N ALA A 284 -12.17 -2.65 -9.46
CA ALA A 284 -13.29 -2.54 -8.54
C ALA A 284 -13.60 -3.89 -7.86
N GLY A 285 -13.59 -5.00 -8.60
CA GLY A 285 -13.76 -6.35 -8.04
C GLY A 285 -12.69 -6.69 -7.01
N LEU A 286 -11.41 -6.42 -7.32
CA LEU A 286 -10.31 -6.63 -6.36
C LEU A 286 -10.42 -5.72 -5.13
N LEU A 287 -10.90 -4.49 -5.28
CA LEU A 287 -11.19 -3.61 -4.13
C LEU A 287 -12.34 -4.15 -3.27
N VAL A 288 -13.38 -4.74 -3.87
CA VAL A 288 -14.45 -5.41 -3.12
C VAL A 288 -13.89 -6.59 -2.33
N PHE A 289 -13.03 -7.41 -2.93
CA PHE A 289 -12.35 -8.50 -2.22
C PHE A 289 -11.54 -7.99 -1.04
N LEU A 290 -10.72 -6.96 -1.23
CA LEU A 290 -9.87 -6.40 -0.17
C LEU A 290 -10.68 -5.68 0.90
N LEU A 291 -11.70 -4.89 0.56
CA LEU A 291 -12.38 -4.02 1.51
C LEU A 291 -13.58 -4.67 2.20
N LEU A 292 -14.27 -5.61 1.54
CA LEU A 292 -15.50 -6.22 2.06
C LEU A 292 -15.33 -7.70 2.38
N VAL A 293 -14.75 -8.49 1.46
CA VAL A 293 -14.60 -9.94 1.66
C VAL A 293 -13.52 -10.25 2.69
N GLN A 294 -12.39 -9.52 2.66
CA GLN A 294 -11.25 -9.81 3.51
C GLN A 294 -11.49 -9.60 5.02
N PRO A 295 -12.15 -8.51 5.50
CA PRO A 295 -12.51 -8.39 6.92
C PRO A 295 -13.37 -9.55 7.41
N LEU A 296 -14.38 -9.94 6.62
CA LEU A 296 -15.28 -11.07 6.93
C LEU A 296 -14.54 -12.42 6.90
N SER A 297 -13.55 -12.54 6.02
CA SER A 297 -12.66 -13.70 5.99
C SER A 297 -11.75 -13.75 7.22
N PHE A 298 -11.27 -12.60 7.71
CA PHE A 298 -10.52 -12.54 8.97
C PHE A 298 -11.38 -12.86 10.20
N TYR A 299 -12.67 -12.52 10.17
CA TYR A 299 -13.62 -12.86 11.24
C TYR A 299 -13.80 -14.38 11.37
N SER A 300 -13.90 -15.10 10.25
CA SER A 300 -14.17 -16.55 10.22
C SER A 300 -12.89 -17.39 10.23
N ALA A 301 -11.94 -17.11 9.34
CA ALA A 301 -10.75 -17.93 9.08
C ALA A 301 -9.46 -17.41 9.74
N GLN A 302 -9.51 -16.25 10.42
CA GLN A 302 -8.39 -15.70 11.21
C GLN A 302 -7.06 -15.67 10.43
N LEU A 303 -6.01 -16.35 10.92
CA LEU A 303 -4.68 -16.37 10.29
C LEU A 303 -4.67 -17.02 8.90
N LEU A 304 -5.57 -17.97 8.62
CA LEU A 304 -5.66 -18.60 7.29
C LEU A 304 -6.05 -17.58 6.22
N ALA A 305 -6.83 -16.55 6.59
CA ALA A 305 -7.23 -15.48 5.70
C ALA A 305 -6.05 -14.61 5.21
N LEU A 306 -4.88 -14.69 5.87
CA LEU A 306 -3.67 -13.98 5.44
C LEU A 306 -3.18 -14.44 4.06
N SER A 307 -3.42 -15.70 3.70
CA SER A 307 -3.08 -16.24 2.37
C SER A 307 -3.92 -15.57 1.27
N GLY A 308 -5.23 -15.49 1.47
CA GLY A 308 -6.17 -14.80 0.59
C GLY A 308 -5.87 -13.30 0.46
N LEU A 309 -5.50 -12.63 1.57
CA LEU A 309 -5.07 -11.24 1.55
C LEU A 309 -3.82 -11.07 0.69
N THR A 310 -2.81 -11.90 0.92
CA THR A 310 -1.53 -11.82 0.19
C THR A 310 -1.76 -12.00 -1.29
N PHE A 311 -2.55 -13.01 -1.68
CA PHE A 311 -2.89 -13.26 -3.07
C PHE A 311 -3.67 -12.09 -3.70
N SER A 312 -4.69 -11.57 -3.02
CA SER A 312 -5.50 -10.44 -3.50
C SER A 312 -4.66 -9.15 -3.65
N LEU A 313 -3.73 -8.89 -2.72
CA LEU A 313 -2.81 -7.76 -2.81
C LEU A 313 -1.83 -7.89 -3.98
N LEU A 314 -1.31 -9.09 -4.24
CA LEU A 314 -0.42 -9.34 -5.38
C LEU A 314 -1.15 -9.10 -6.70
N LEU A 315 -2.38 -9.58 -6.84
CA LEU A 315 -3.21 -9.31 -8.01
C LEU A 315 -3.56 -7.83 -8.14
N PHE A 316 -3.93 -7.17 -7.04
CA PHE A 316 -4.21 -5.75 -7.04
C PHE A 316 -2.99 -4.91 -7.44
N ALA A 317 -1.79 -5.25 -6.96
CA ALA A 317 -0.54 -4.61 -7.33
C ALA A 317 -0.22 -4.83 -8.82
N ALA A 318 -0.38 -6.06 -9.31
CA ALA A 318 -0.17 -6.40 -10.73
C ALA A 318 -1.11 -5.59 -11.64
N VAL A 319 -2.42 -5.60 -11.36
CA VAL A 319 -3.44 -4.85 -12.11
C VAL A 319 -3.19 -3.35 -12.04
N SER A 320 -2.91 -2.81 -10.85
CA SER A 320 -2.63 -1.37 -10.69
C SER A 320 -1.41 -0.94 -11.52
N SER A 321 -0.40 -1.80 -11.64
CA SER A 321 0.77 -1.52 -12.48
C SER A 321 0.44 -1.52 -13.98
N VAL A 322 -0.50 -2.36 -14.42
CA VAL A 322 -0.91 -2.41 -15.83
C VAL A 322 -1.70 -1.15 -16.17
N ILE A 323 -2.64 -0.77 -15.31
CA ILE A 323 -3.43 0.46 -15.46
C ILE A 323 -2.53 1.69 -15.55
N GLY A 324 -1.56 1.83 -14.63
CA GLY A 324 -0.65 2.98 -14.64
C GLY A 324 0.21 3.08 -15.90
N ASN A 325 0.54 1.95 -16.53
CA ASN A 325 1.23 1.94 -17.82
C ASN A 325 0.32 2.39 -18.97
N GLU A 326 -0.91 1.89 -19.01
CA GLU A 326 -1.87 2.29 -20.05
C GLU A 326 -2.18 3.79 -19.93
N GLU A 327 -2.35 4.32 -18.72
CA GLU A 327 -2.49 5.77 -18.47
C GLU A 327 -1.28 6.57 -18.97
N ALA A 328 -0.06 6.12 -18.68
CA ALA A 328 1.16 6.79 -19.13
C ALA A 328 1.32 6.77 -20.66
N GLN A 329 0.93 5.68 -21.33
CA GLN A 329 0.90 5.60 -22.78
C GLN A 329 -0.13 6.56 -23.38
N LEU A 330 -1.34 6.63 -22.82
CA LEU A 330 -2.38 7.56 -23.26
C LEU A 330 -1.95 9.02 -23.09
N GLN A 331 -1.32 9.36 -21.97
CA GLN A 331 -0.81 10.71 -21.71
C GLN A 331 0.40 11.07 -22.59
N GLY A 332 1.30 10.11 -22.86
CA GLY A 332 2.43 10.29 -23.77
C GLY A 332 1.97 10.51 -25.22
N VAL A 333 1.01 9.73 -25.70
CA VAL A 333 0.38 9.91 -27.02
C VAL A 333 -0.34 11.25 -27.12
N ASN A 334 -0.98 11.71 -26.04
CA ASN A 334 -1.65 13.01 -26.01
C ASN A 334 -0.66 14.20 -25.98
N ARG A 335 0.55 14.01 -25.44
CA ARG A 335 1.64 14.99 -25.51
C ARG A 335 2.34 15.04 -26.87
N ASP A 336 2.48 13.89 -27.54
CA ASP A 336 3.10 13.78 -28.86
C ASP A 336 2.10 13.96 -30.02
N GLY A 337 0.94 14.56 -29.74
CA GLY A 337 -0.20 14.70 -30.64
C GLY A 337 0.11 15.44 -31.96
N ARG A 338 0.65 14.72 -32.94
CA ARG A 338 0.30 14.91 -34.35
C ARG A 338 -1.21 14.74 -34.45
N ALA A 339 -1.92 15.86 -34.56
CA ALA A 339 -3.31 15.88 -34.95
C ALA A 339 -3.48 15.04 -36.23
N ARG A 340 -4.35 14.04 -36.18
CA ARG A 340 -4.87 13.41 -37.40
C ARG A 340 -5.75 14.44 -38.11
N THR A 341 -5.16 15.29 -38.94
CA THR A 341 -5.88 15.88 -40.06
C THR A 341 -6.09 14.77 -41.07
N ILE A 342 -7.27 14.16 -41.04
CA ILE A 342 -7.77 13.36 -42.14
C ILE A 342 -7.98 14.32 -43.30
N SER A 343 -7.05 14.36 -44.25
CA SER A 343 -7.25 15.01 -45.55
C SER A 343 -7.91 14.01 -46.49
N PRO A 344 -9.12 14.27 -47.02
CA PRO A 344 -9.82 13.36 -47.91
C PRO A 344 -9.50 13.70 -49.36
N SER A 345 -8.40 13.16 -49.92
CA SER A 345 -8.25 12.97 -51.38
C SER A 345 -6.91 12.34 -51.69
N GLU A 346 -6.90 11.05 -52.05
CA GLU A 346 -6.27 10.59 -53.29
C GLU A 346 -6.60 9.12 -53.58
N PRO A 347 -6.86 8.74 -54.84
CA PRO A 347 -7.33 7.42 -55.22
C PRO A 347 -6.16 6.44 -55.42
N ARG A 348 -6.42 5.16 -55.08
CA ARG A 348 -5.47 4.05 -55.28
C ARG A 348 -5.28 3.75 -56.79
N PRO A 349 -4.05 3.55 -57.27
CA PRO A 349 -3.82 2.79 -58.50
C PRO A 349 -3.85 1.28 -58.21
N ARG A 350 -4.18 0.55 -59.29
CA ARG A 350 -4.77 -0.80 -59.37
C ARG A 350 -3.98 -1.92 -58.71
#